data_AF-A0A4Q3RQ62-F1
#
_entry.id   AF-A0A4Q3RQ62-F1
#
_cell.length_a   1.000
_cell.length_b   1.000
_cell.length_c   1.000
_cell.angle_alpha   90.00
_cell.angle_beta   90.00
_cell.angle_gamma   90.00
#
_symmetry.space_group_name_H-M   'P 1'
#
loop_
_entity.id
_entity.type
_entity.pdbx_description
1 polymer ?
#
loop_
_entity_poly.entity_id
_entity_poly.type
_entity_poly.pdbx_seq_one_letter_code
_entity_poly.pdbx_strand_id
1 'polypeptide(L)'
;MKAKFLKAMNGLLASMLIIFFSSCQKQDALAPDTVQPRDNGHLVQTKTFPADVAIRWLNMELNMFRLPLAPGSSAQAADRALVYAGIALYESVVPGMPAYQSLGGQLNELPEMPETEPGKAYHWAASANAALASINRSLFPNTTQANKDMMNQLENELEQQYAQQTNPQVLQRSIDFGRAVAAIVFNWAQTDGTSSMPATSTYVPPVGPGSWVGTTPGAFAVNPFHHMRRQMVPGSREGAQTEPHIPYSTDPNSDFYAMAQ
;
A
#
# COMPACT_ATOMS: atom_id res chain seq x y z
N MET A 1 -63.66 20.24 -20.60
CA MET A 1 -62.63 19.34 -20.03
C MET A 1 -61.28 19.35 -20.78
N LYS A 2 -61.15 19.97 -21.97
CA LYS A 2 -59.90 20.00 -22.76
C LYS A 2 -58.92 21.16 -22.47
N ALA A 3 -59.35 22.22 -21.76
CA ALA A 3 -58.52 23.42 -21.58
C ALA A 3 -57.58 23.40 -20.35
N LYS A 4 -57.75 22.47 -19.42
CA LYS A 4 -56.89 22.37 -18.21
C LYS A 4 -55.68 21.44 -18.39
N PHE A 5 -55.68 20.56 -19.39
CA PHE A 5 -54.57 19.62 -19.63
C PHE A 5 -53.39 20.25 -20.39
N LEU A 6 -53.63 21.29 -21.20
CA LEU A 6 -52.58 21.90 -22.03
C LEU A 6 -51.65 22.85 -21.25
N LYS A 7 -52.08 23.37 -20.08
CA LYS A 7 -51.22 24.21 -19.22
C LYS A 7 -50.27 23.41 -18.32
N ALA A 8 -50.58 22.15 -18.02
CA ALA A 8 -49.74 21.30 -17.18
C ALA A 8 -48.53 20.71 -17.95
N MET A 9 -48.64 20.57 -19.28
CA MET A 9 -47.58 19.95 -20.09
C MET A 9 -46.50 20.94 -20.56
N ASN A 10 -46.82 22.24 -20.63
CA ASN A 10 -45.83 23.30 -20.92
C ASN A 10 -45.05 23.77 -19.68
N GLY A 11 -45.49 23.42 -18.47
CA GLY A 11 -44.75 23.71 -17.22
C GLY A 11 -43.66 22.69 -16.91
N LEU A 12 -43.85 21.42 -17.28
CA LEU A 12 -42.87 20.37 -17.00
C LEU A 12 -41.69 20.33 -17.98
N LEU A 13 -41.86 20.75 -19.24
CA LEU A 13 -40.74 20.82 -20.19
C LEU A 13 -39.78 21.98 -19.94
N ALA A 14 -40.25 23.08 -19.32
CA ALA A 14 -39.40 24.23 -19.00
C ALA A 14 -38.52 24.00 -17.75
N SER A 15 -38.94 23.13 -16.83
CA SER A 15 -38.17 22.81 -15.61
C SER A 15 -37.13 21.71 -15.80
N MET A 16 -37.21 20.92 -16.88
CA MET A 16 -36.23 19.86 -17.17
C MET A 16 -35.05 20.33 -18.04
N LEU A 17 -35.12 21.53 -18.63
CA LEU A 17 -34.07 22.06 -19.51
C LEU A 17 -33.07 23.00 -18.82
N ILE A 18 -33.31 23.38 -17.56
CA ILE A 18 -32.43 24.31 -16.81
C ILE A 18 -31.37 23.57 -15.98
N ILE A 19 -31.50 22.25 -15.79
CA ILE A 19 -30.59 21.44 -14.97
C ILE A 19 -29.33 21.00 -15.76
N PHE A 20 -29.25 21.23 -17.07
CA PHE A 20 -28.14 20.76 -17.91
C PHE A 20 -27.04 21.79 -18.23
N PHE A 21 -27.07 23.01 -17.66
CA PHE A 21 -26.07 24.06 -17.98
C PHE A 21 -25.23 24.55 -16.79
N SER A 22 -25.22 23.86 -15.65
CA SER A 22 -24.32 24.19 -14.52
C SER A 22 -23.33 23.07 -14.19
N SER A 23 -22.90 22.31 -15.19
CA SER A 23 -21.74 21.43 -15.06
C SER A 23 -20.49 22.18 -15.51
N CYS A 24 -19.54 22.32 -14.58
CA CYS A 24 -18.23 22.98 -14.69
C CYS A 24 -18.22 24.51 -14.55
N GLN A 25 -18.51 25.02 -13.35
CA GLN A 25 -17.77 26.17 -12.85
C GLN A 25 -16.51 25.66 -12.15
N LYS A 26 -15.35 26.11 -12.66
CA LYS A 26 -14.05 25.95 -12.02
C LYS A 26 -14.15 26.57 -10.63
N GLN A 27 -14.01 25.75 -9.60
CA GLN A 27 -14.07 26.18 -8.21
C GLN A 27 -12.85 27.09 -7.97
N ASP A 28 -13.09 28.40 -7.88
CA ASP A 28 -12.06 29.33 -7.43
C ASP A 28 -11.59 28.87 -6.06
N ALA A 29 -10.28 28.79 -5.90
CA ALA A 29 -9.63 28.34 -4.68
C ALA A 29 -10.19 29.15 -3.50
N LEU A 30 -10.96 28.47 -2.64
CA LEU A 30 -11.35 29.02 -1.34
C LEU A 30 -10.06 29.38 -0.61
N ALA A 31 -9.97 30.64 -0.17
CA ALA A 31 -8.92 31.11 0.70
C ALA A 31 -8.79 30.14 1.90
N PRO A 32 -7.57 29.86 2.40
CA PRO A 32 -7.42 28.97 3.52
C PRO A 32 -8.13 29.58 4.73
N ASP A 33 -9.24 28.98 5.12
CA ASP A 33 -9.84 29.23 6.43
C ASP A 33 -8.75 28.92 7.45
N THR A 34 -8.35 29.95 8.19
CA THR A 34 -7.44 29.81 9.32
C THR A 34 -8.19 29.05 10.40
N VAL A 35 -8.11 27.72 10.36
CA VAL A 35 -8.65 26.84 11.39
C VAL A 35 -7.87 27.11 12.68
N GLN A 36 -8.47 27.90 13.56
CA GLN A 36 -8.01 28.05 14.94
C GLN A 36 -8.09 26.68 15.63
N PRO A 37 -7.03 26.21 16.31
CA PRO A 37 -7.04 24.92 16.98
C PRO A 37 -7.92 25.04 18.23
N ARG A 38 -9.18 24.62 18.13
CA ARG A 38 -10.05 24.43 19.30
C ARG A 38 -9.77 23.04 19.84
N ASP A 39 -9.35 22.96 21.09
CA ASP A 39 -9.10 21.75 21.88
C ASP A 39 -10.32 20.81 22.08
N ASN A 40 -11.42 21.06 21.37
CA ASN A 40 -12.68 20.34 21.47
C ASN A 40 -13.05 19.65 20.14
N GLY A 41 -12.67 18.37 20.02
CA GLY A 41 -13.59 17.30 19.62
C GLY A 41 -14.17 17.24 18.20
N HIS A 42 -13.62 17.92 17.18
CA HIS A 42 -13.95 17.54 15.80
C HIS A 42 -12.92 16.51 15.30
N LEU A 43 -13.29 15.22 15.35
CA LEU A 43 -12.51 14.16 14.72
C LEU A 43 -12.46 14.42 13.21
N VAL A 44 -11.35 14.99 12.75
CA VAL A 44 -11.09 15.20 11.33
C VAL A 44 -10.93 13.83 10.68
N GLN A 45 -11.67 13.55 9.60
CA GLN A 45 -11.62 12.27 8.90
C GLN A 45 -10.39 12.19 7.99
N THR A 46 -9.82 11.00 7.80
CA THR A 46 -8.66 10.78 6.92
C THR A 46 -8.86 11.34 5.51
N LYS A 47 -10.08 11.25 4.98
CA LYS A 47 -10.43 11.72 3.63
C LYS A 47 -10.27 13.23 3.41
N THR A 48 -10.12 14.03 4.46
CA THR A 48 -9.89 15.47 4.34
C THR A 48 -8.41 15.81 4.14
N PHE A 49 -7.52 14.84 4.34
CA PHE A 49 -6.09 15.01 4.09
C PHE A 49 -5.75 14.61 2.65
N PRO A 50 -4.83 15.32 1.98
CA PRO A 50 -4.35 14.92 0.67
C PRO A 50 -3.64 13.55 0.73
N ALA A 51 -3.70 12.81 -0.38
CA ALA A 51 -2.96 11.54 -0.55
C ALA A 51 -1.46 11.74 -0.85
N ASP A 52 -0.96 12.97 -0.78
CA ASP A 52 0.41 13.34 -1.12
C ASP A 52 1.44 12.61 -0.26
N VAL A 53 1.16 12.42 1.04
CA VAL A 53 2.01 11.62 1.94
C VAL A 53 2.27 10.23 1.37
N ALA A 54 1.22 9.51 0.99
CA ALA A 54 1.32 8.16 0.46
C ALA A 54 2.07 8.14 -0.88
N ILE A 55 1.75 9.08 -1.78
CA ILE A 55 2.38 9.19 -3.10
C ILE A 55 3.88 9.50 -2.98
N ARG A 56 4.26 10.42 -2.10
CA ARG A 56 5.67 10.81 -1.90
C ARG A 56 6.50 9.67 -1.33
N TRP A 57 5.99 8.96 -0.33
CA TRP A 57 6.66 7.78 0.22
C TRP A 57 6.75 6.64 -0.79
N LEU A 58 5.69 6.34 -1.54
CA LEU A 58 5.72 5.33 -2.60
C LEU A 58 6.75 5.67 -3.69
N ASN A 59 6.81 6.93 -4.12
CA ASN A 59 7.82 7.37 -5.08
C ASN A 59 9.25 7.20 -4.54
N MET A 60 9.46 7.46 -3.25
CA MET A 60 10.74 7.25 -2.57
C MET A 60 11.11 5.76 -2.56
N GLU A 61 10.18 4.89 -2.16
CA GLU A 61 10.35 3.42 -2.17
C GLU A 61 10.69 2.91 -3.58
N LEU A 62 9.94 3.34 -4.59
CA LEU A 62 10.20 2.99 -6.00
C LEU A 62 11.58 3.46 -6.46
N ASN A 63 12.05 4.63 -6.01
CA ASN A 63 13.40 5.11 -6.30
C ASN A 63 14.47 4.25 -5.61
N MET A 64 14.23 3.78 -4.38
CA MET A 64 15.14 2.85 -3.71
C MET A 64 15.27 1.52 -4.47
N PHE A 65 14.19 1.04 -5.09
CA PHE A 65 14.18 -0.22 -5.85
C PHE A 65 14.72 -0.12 -7.28
N ARG A 66 14.91 1.09 -7.82
CA ARG A 66 15.43 1.31 -9.19
C ARG A 66 16.95 1.11 -9.32
N LEU A 67 17.70 1.23 -8.23
CA LEU A 67 19.15 1.03 -8.23
C LEU A 67 19.48 -0.46 -8.31
N PRO A 68 20.64 -0.86 -8.86
CA PRO A 68 21.06 -2.26 -8.84
C PRO A 68 21.05 -2.75 -7.39
N LEU A 69 20.09 -3.62 -7.11
CA LEU A 69 19.98 -4.38 -5.88
C LEU A 69 21.36 -4.99 -5.58
N ALA A 70 21.83 -4.86 -4.33
CA ALA A 70 23.11 -5.41 -3.92
C ALA A 70 23.24 -6.86 -4.40
N PRO A 71 24.42 -7.32 -4.88
CA PRO A 71 24.58 -8.69 -5.35
C PRO A 71 24.02 -9.70 -4.33
N GLY A 72 23.03 -10.51 -4.75
CA GLY A 72 22.32 -11.45 -3.88
C GLY A 72 20.98 -10.96 -3.30
N SER A 73 20.57 -9.72 -3.55
CA SER A 73 19.20 -9.26 -3.25
C SER A 73 18.28 -9.47 -4.45
N SER A 74 17.16 -10.14 -4.22
CA SER A 74 16.18 -10.46 -5.26
C SER A 74 15.06 -9.41 -5.30
N ALA A 75 14.36 -9.30 -6.43
CA ALA A 75 13.19 -8.43 -6.59
C ALA A 75 12.07 -8.68 -5.54
N GLN A 76 12.13 -9.82 -4.84
CA GLN A 76 11.25 -10.13 -3.72
C GLN A 76 11.56 -9.38 -2.42
N ALA A 77 12.72 -8.73 -2.30
CA ALA A 77 12.90 -7.78 -1.20
C ALA A 77 11.91 -6.60 -1.35
N ALA A 78 11.61 -6.20 -2.59
CA ALA A 78 10.70 -5.10 -2.87
C ALA A 78 9.23 -5.49 -2.68
N ASP A 79 8.80 -6.67 -3.16
CA ASP A 79 7.40 -7.13 -3.01
C ASP A 79 6.96 -7.17 -1.54
N ARG A 80 7.80 -7.78 -0.71
CA ARG A 80 7.58 -7.94 0.72
C ARG A 80 7.52 -6.59 1.42
N ALA A 81 8.48 -5.72 1.11
CA ALA A 81 8.56 -4.41 1.74
C ALA A 81 7.33 -3.55 1.42
N LEU A 82 6.92 -3.50 0.15
CA LEU A 82 5.75 -2.72 -0.28
C LEU A 82 4.45 -3.22 0.37
N VAL A 83 4.29 -4.54 0.54
CA VAL A 83 3.12 -5.10 1.23
C VAL A 83 3.06 -4.63 2.68
N TYR A 84 4.14 -4.75 3.44
CA TYR A 84 4.15 -4.33 4.85
C TYR A 84 4.08 -2.82 5.01
N ALA A 85 4.71 -2.04 4.13
CA ALA A 85 4.59 -0.58 4.12
C ALA A 85 3.15 -0.13 3.83
N GLY A 86 2.47 -0.77 2.87
CA GLY A 86 1.06 -0.50 2.56
C GLY A 86 0.12 -0.84 3.71
N ILE A 87 0.35 -1.95 4.41
CA ILE A 87 -0.43 -2.32 5.61
C ILE A 87 -0.19 -1.33 6.75
N ALA A 88 1.06 -0.96 7.03
CA ALA A 88 1.38 0.04 8.05
C ALA A 88 0.74 1.41 7.74
N LEU A 89 0.77 1.84 6.47
CA LEU A 89 0.08 3.04 6.03
C LEU A 89 -1.43 2.93 6.30
N TYR A 90 -2.09 1.86 5.84
CA TYR A 90 -3.53 1.69 6.00
C TYR A 90 -3.95 1.68 7.48
N GLU A 91 -3.30 0.87 8.32
CA GLU A 91 -3.62 0.77 9.74
C GLU A 91 -3.35 2.08 10.49
N SER A 92 -2.40 2.91 10.04
CA SER A 92 -2.11 4.22 10.66
C SER A 92 -3.18 5.28 10.39
N VAL A 93 -4.08 5.06 9.42
CA VAL A 93 -5.10 6.06 9.03
C VAL A 93 -6.53 5.54 9.05
N VAL A 94 -6.74 4.22 9.11
CA VAL A 94 -8.08 3.62 9.13
C VAL A 94 -8.95 4.05 10.33
N PRO A 95 -8.43 4.40 11.52
CA PRO A 95 -9.30 4.91 12.59
C PRO A 95 -9.99 6.23 12.23
N GLY A 96 -9.43 7.01 11.29
CA GLY A 96 -10.04 8.20 10.72
C GLY A 96 -10.97 7.94 9.53
N MET A 97 -11.23 6.67 9.19
CA MET A 97 -11.99 6.23 8.02
C MET A 97 -13.24 5.44 8.46
N PRO A 98 -14.33 6.09 8.91
CA PRO A 98 -15.47 5.40 9.55
C PRO A 98 -16.25 4.42 8.66
N ALA A 99 -16.02 4.44 7.34
CA ALA A 99 -16.61 3.48 6.40
C ALA A 99 -15.71 2.24 6.17
N TYR A 100 -14.57 2.16 6.85
CA TYR A 100 -13.53 1.16 6.68
C TYR A 100 -13.18 0.55 8.04
N GLN A 101 -12.54 -0.62 8.00
CA GLN A 101 -12.19 -1.39 9.19
C GLN A 101 -10.73 -1.82 9.13
N SER A 102 -10.12 -2.04 10.29
CA SER A 102 -8.78 -2.66 10.36
C SER A 102 -8.74 -3.98 9.58
N LEU A 103 -7.58 -4.29 9.03
CA LEU A 103 -7.25 -5.58 8.43
C LEU A 103 -7.07 -6.68 9.48
N GLY A 104 -7.11 -6.34 10.78
CA GLY A 104 -7.15 -7.30 11.88
C GLY A 104 -8.28 -8.30 11.71
N GLY A 105 -7.98 -9.59 11.86
CA GLY A 105 -8.93 -10.69 11.61
C GLY A 105 -9.22 -10.98 10.13
N GLN A 106 -8.72 -10.18 9.19
CA GLN A 106 -8.83 -10.43 7.75
C GLN A 106 -7.53 -11.00 7.16
N LEU A 107 -6.38 -10.50 7.62
CA LEU A 107 -5.07 -11.02 7.25
C LEU A 107 -4.61 -12.11 8.23
N ASN A 108 -3.87 -13.10 7.71
CA ASN A 108 -3.33 -14.19 8.53
C ASN A 108 -2.45 -13.64 9.65
N GLU A 109 -2.88 -13.90 10.89
CA GLU A 109 -2.13 -13.61 12.13
C GLU A 109 -1.78 -12.13 12.34
N LEU A 110 -2.45 -11.19 11.64
CA LEU A 110 -2.21 -9.77 11.87
C LEU A 110 -2.63 -9.42 13.32
N PRO A 111 -1.72 -8.90 14.16
CA PRO A 111 -2.06 -8.54 15.53
C PRO A 111 -3.06 -7.39 15.59
N GLU A 112 -3.68 -7.21 16.75
CA GLU A 112 -4.46 -6.01 17.03
C GLU A 112 -3.59 -4.76 16.95
N MET A 113 -4.13 -3.71 16.33
CA MET A 113 -3.48 -2.40 16.21
C MET A 113 -3.71 -1.55 17.47
N PRO A 114 -2.85 -0.54 17.75
CA PRO A 114 -3.11 0.38 18.85
C PRO A 114 -4.47 1.07 18.68
N GLU A 115 -5.14 1.32 19.79
CA GLU A 115 -6.36 2.12 19.81
C GLU A 115 -6.04 3.62 19.86
N THR A 116 -6.92 4.43 19.27
CA THR A 116 -6.88 5.88 19.43
C THR A 116 -7.46 6.31 20.77
N GLU A 117 -6.95 7.39 21.35
CA GLU A 117 -7.51 7.95 22.58
C GLU A 117 -8.94 8.48 22.36
N PRO A 118 -9.95 8.00 23.11
CA PRO A 118 -11.32 8.47 22.97
C PRO A 118 -11.46 9.99 23.11
N GLY A 119 -12.14 10.62 22.15
CA GLY A 119 -12.39 12.06 22.15
C GLY A 119 -11.20 12.93 21.78
N LYS A 120 -10.04 12.36 21.41
CA LYS A 120 -8.86 13.11 20.96
C LYS A 120 -8.77 13.17 19.44
N ALA A 121 -8.36 14.33 18.93
CA ALA A 121 -8.12 14.52 17.50
C ALA A 121 -6.75 13.97 17.06
N TYR A 122 -6.65 13.54 15.81
CA TYR A 122 -5.43 13.06 15.17
C TYR A 122 -5.26 13.74 13.81
N HIS A 123 -4.01 13.95 13.41
CA HIS A 123 -3.61 14.42 12.10
C HIS A 123 -3.14 13.23 11.26
N TRP A 124 -4.06 12.63 10.50
CA TRP A 124 -3.83 11.33 9.85
C TRP A 124 -2.67 11.33 8.85
N ALA A 125 -2.41 12.43 8.17
CA ALA A 125 -1.23 12.52 7.29
C ALA A 125 0.10 12.52 8.06
N ALA A 126 0.12 13.04 9.30
CA ALA A 126 1.32 12.98 10.14
C ALA A 126 1.52 11.56 10.70
N SER A 127 0.42 10.88 11.03
CA SER A 127 0.45 9.47 11.42
C SER A 127 0.96 8.57 10.29
N ALA A 128 0.43 8.75 9.07
CA ALA A 128 0.91 8.06 7.88
C ALA A 128 2.40 8.30 7.61
N ASN A 129 2.86 9.55 7.71
CA ASN A 129 4.26 9.92 7.52
C ASN A 129 5.18 9.19 8.52
N ALA A 130 4.82 9.22 9.81
CA ALA A 130 5.57 8.55 10.85
C ALA A 130 5.56 7.02 10.70
N ALA A 131 4.42 6.43 10.34
CA ALA A 131 4.31 4.99 10.09
C ALA A 131 5.20 4.55 8.93
N LEU A 132 5.14 5.25 7.80
CA LEU A 132 5.93 4.96 6.59
C LEU A 132 7.43 5.17 6.83
N ALA A 133 7.82 6.21 7.56
CA ALA A 133 9.21 6.43 7.93
C ALA A 133 9.75 5.32 8.84
N SER A 134 9.00 4.93 9.86
CA SER A 134 9.38 3.87 10.79
C SER A 134 9.45 2.50 10.13
N ILE A 135 8.44 2.10 9.35
CA ILE A 135 8.41 0.77 8.72
C ILE A 135 9.52 0.63 7.67
N ASN A 136 9.79 1.67 6.87
CA ASN A 136 10.85 1.61 5.87
C ASN A 136 12.25 1.49 6.50
N ARG A 137 12.54 2.23 7.58
CA ARG A 137 13.81 2.07 8.31
C ARG A 137 14.00 0.64 8.83
N SER A 138 12.92 0.05 9.35
CA SER A 138 12.93 -1.30 9.90
C SER A 138 13.07 -2.38 8.82
N LEU A 139 12.44 -2.19 7.65
CA LEU A 139 12.54 -3.11 6.51
C LEU A 139 13.90 -3.02 5.78
N PHE A 140 14.56 -1.87 5.84
CA PHE A 140 15.81 -1.60 5.14
C PHE A 140 16.97 -1.17 6.06
N PRO A 141 17.33 -1.97 7.09
CA PRO A 141 18.35 -1.56 8.07
C PRO A 141 19.74 -1.38 7.43
N ASN A 142 20.03 -2.15 6.38
CA ASN A 142 21.32 -2.20 5.68
C ASN A 142 21.32 -1.42 4.35
N THR A 143 20.33 -0.57 4.10
CA THR A 143 20.34 0.29 2.90
C THR A 143 21.47 1.33 2.97
N THR A 144 21.81 1.91 1.81
CA THR A 144 22.84 2.95 1.68
C THR A 144 22.55 4.16 2.56
N GLN A 145 23.60 4.90 2.94
CA GLN A 145 23.44 6.15 3.69
C GLN A 145 22.58 7.17 2.93
N ALA A 146 22.74 7.27 1.61
CA ALA A 146 21.90 8.13 0.77
C ALA A 146 20.40 7.80 0.88
N ASN A 147 20.03 6.52 0.91
CA ASN A 147 18.64 6.10 1.11
C ASN A 147 18.14 6.44 2.53
N LYS A 148 19.00 6.30 3.56
CA LYS A 148 18.67 6.70 4.94
C LYS A 148 18.42 8.20 5.04
N ASP A 149 19.27 9.01 4.40
CA ASP A 149 19.15 10.45 4.36
C ASP A 149 17.87 10.88 3.62
N MET A 150 17.55 10.22 2.50
CA MET A 150 16.31 10.47 1.75
C MET A 150 15.05 10.18 2.58
N MET A 151 15.03 9.07 3.35
CA MET A 151 13.92 8.77 4.27
C MET A 151 13.80 9.82 5.38
N ASN A 152 14.92 10.23 6.00
CA ASN A 152 14.93 11.22 7.07
C ASN A 152 14.49 12.60 6.56
N GLN A 153 14.96 13.00 5.39
CA GLN A 153 14.58 14.26 4.75
C GLN A 153 13.08 14.29 4.47
N LEU A 154 12.53 13.23 3.86
CA LEU A 154 11.10 13.15 3.55
C LEU A 154 10.23 13.21 4.81
N GLU A 155 10.57 12.46 5.87
CA GLU A 155 9.83 12.49 7.14
C GLU A 155 9.84 13.91 7.73
N ASN A 156 11.02 14.54 7.81
CA ASN A 156 11.19 15.87 8.40
C ASN A 156 10.46 16.96 7.62
N GLU A 157 10.54 16.93 6.28
CA GLU A 157 9.85 17.91 5.42
C GLU A 157 8.33 17.86 5.62
N LEU A 158 7.76 16.64 5.62
CA LEU A 158 6.33 16.44 5.83
C LEU A 158 5.91 16.79 7.26
N GLU A 159 6.69 16.40 8.27
CA GLU A 159 6.43 16.76 9.66
C GLU A 159 6.40 18.28 9.86
N GLN A 160 7.37 19.01 9.31
CA GLN A 160 7.40 20.47 9.36
C GLN A 160 6.18 21.11 8.69
N GLN A 161 5.75 20.56 7.55
CA GLN A 161 4.53 21.00 6.86
C GLN A 161 3.28 20.76 7.73
N TYR A 162 3.18 19.60 8.40
CA TYR A 162 2.02 19.26 9.23
C TYR A 162 2.01 19.98 10.58
N ALA A 163 3.18 20.38 11.10
CA ALA A 163 3.27 21.22 12.29
C ALA A 163 2.61 22.61 12.11
N GLN A 164 2.45 23.07 10.87
CA GLN A 164 1.71 24.31 10.56
C GLN A 164 0.19 24.11 10.45
N GLN A 165 -0.30 22.87 10.45
CA GLN A 165 -1.71 22.51 10.22
C GLN A 165 -2.43 22.12 11.52
N THR A 166 -1.70 21.90 12.61
CA THR A 166 -2.26 21.43 13.87
C THR A 166 -1.43 21.90 15.07
N ASN A 167 -1.92 21.69 16.28
CA ASN A 167 -1.17 21.99 17.49
C ASN A 167 -0.14 20.89 17.84
N PRO A 168 0.90 21.20 18.65
CA PRO A 168 1.96 20.23 18.97
C PRO A 168 1.47 18.94 19.64
N GLN A 169 0.41 18.99 20.45
CA GLN A 169 -0.10 17.81 21.14
C GLN A 169 -0.79 16.84 20.17
N VAL A 170 -1.57 17.36 19.21
CA VAL A 170 -2.19 16.55 18.16
C VAL A 170 -1.12 15.98 17.24
N LEU A 171 -0.13 16.79 16.83
CA LEU A 171 0.96 16.33 15.98
C LEU A 171 1.72 15.17 16.64
N GLN A 172 2.19 15.37 17.87
CA GLN A 172 2.98 14.37 18.60
C GLN A 172 2.20 13.07 18.78
N ARG A 173 0.95 13.14 19.24
CA ARG A 173 0.09 11.95 19.39
C ARG A 173 -0.13 11.21 18.06
N SER A 174 -0.22 11.93 16.95
CA SER A 174 -0.38 11.33 15.62
C SER A 174 0.88 10.61 15.16
N ILE A 175 2.04 11.21 15.40
CA ILE A 175 3.35 10.62 15.13
C ILE A 175 3.52 9.36 15.98
N ASP A 176 3.23 9.43 17.28
CA ASP A 176 3.37 8.29 18.19
C ASP A 176 2.45 7.12 17.80
N PHE A 177 1.22 7.41 17.39
CA PHE A 177 0.30 6.40 16.85
C PHE A 177 0.84 5.73 15.59
N GLY A 178 1.35 6.51 14.64
CA GLY A 178 1.92 5.97 13.40
C GLY A 178 3.15 5.09 13.66
N ARG A 179 4.02 5.51 14.58
CA ARG A 179 5.19 4.73 15.02
C ARG A 179 4.79 3.42 15.70
N ALA A 180 3.76 3.46 16.55
CA ALA A 180 3.24 2.27 17.23
C ALA A 180 2.68 1.25 16.23
N VAL A 181 1.88 1.70 15.25
CA VAL A 181 1.37 0.86 14.15
C VAL A 181 2.53 0.22 13.38
N ALA A 182 3.52 1.01 12.95
CA ALA A 182 4.67 0.51 12.22
C ALA A 182 5.48 -0.52 13.01
N ALA A 183 5.62 -0.34 14.32
CA ALA A 183 6.30 -1.30 15.19
C ALA A 183 5.56 -2.65 15.25
N ILE A 184 4.24 -2.64 15.39
CA ILE A 184 3.43 -3.86 15.39
C ILE A 184 3.52 -4.57 14.04
N VAL A 185 3.35 -3.84 12.93
CA VAL A 185 3.42 -4.40 11.57
C VAL A 185 4.81 -4.99 11.30
N PHE A 186 5.89 -4.33 11.73
CA PHE A 186 7.23 -4.85 11.57
C PHE A 186 7.46 -6.14 12.38
N ASN A 187 7.01 -6.19 13.63
CA ASN A 187 7.11 -7.40 14.45
C ASN A 187 6.34 -8.57 13.82
N TRP A 188 5.15 -8.30 13.28
CA TRP A 188 4.37 -9.29 12.53
C TRP A 188 5.05 -9.71 11.22
N ALA A 189 5.77 -8.81 10.55
CA ALA A 189 6.53 -9.14 9.35
C ALA A 189 7.66 -10.13 9.65
N GLN A 190 8.32 -10.03 10.82
CA GLN A 190 9.41 -10.93 11.19
C GLN A 190 8.99 -12.40 11.36
N THR A 191 7.70 -12.66 11.58
CA THR A 191 7.17 -14.01 11.79
C THR A 191 6.64 -14.66 10.51
N ASP A 192 6.80 -14.02 9.34
CA ASP A 192 6.21 -14.48 8.08
C ASP A 192 6.92 -15.66 7.40
N GLY A 193 7.86 -16.30 8.10
CA GLY A 193 8.66 -17.41 7.61
C GLY A 193 9.93 -17.01 6.85
N THR A 194 10.17 -15.72 6.57
CA THR A 194 11.33 -15.27 5.79
C THR A 194 12.66 -15.63 6.44
N SER A 195 12.77 -15.49 7.75
CA SER A 195 14.00 -15.80 8.51
C SER A 195 14.29 -17.30 8.59
N SER A 196 13.28 -18.15 8.42
CA SER A 196 13.39 -19.62 8.41
C SER A 196 13.58 -20.24 7.03
N MET A 197 13.52 -19.44 5.96
CA MET A 197 13.71 -19.95 4.60
C MET A 197 15.16 -20.42 4.38
N PRO A 198 15.39 -21.56 3.71
CA PRO A 198 16.72 -21.96 3.31
C PRO A 198 17.35 -20.92 2.36
N ALA A 199 18.68 -20.82 2.38
CA ALA A 199 19.38 -19.97 1.43
C ALA A 199 19.15 -20.46 0.00
N THR A 200 18.91 -19.56 -0.96
CA THR A 200 18.69 -19.91 -2.38
C THR A 200 19.79 -20.82 -2.94
N SER A 201 21.04 -20.68 -2.46
CA SER A 201 22.18 -21.51 -2.85
C SER A 201 22.06 -22.99 -2.48
N THR A 202 21.14 -23.38 -1.60
CA THR A 202 20.92 -24.79 -1.23
C THR A 202 19.93 -25.50 -2.16
N TYR A 203 19.23 -24.76 -3.02
CA TYR A 203 18.30 -25.34 -3.98
C TYR A 203 19.04 -25.93 -5.18
N VAL A 204 18.78 -27.20 -5.46
CA VAL A 204 19.28 -27.91 -6.66
C VAL A 204 18.09 -28.14 -7.60
N PRO A 205 18.02 -27.48 -8.77
CA PRO A 205 16.96 -27.71 -9.74
C PRO A 205 16.93 -29.18 -10.20
N PRO A 206 15.74 -29.73 -10.51
CA PRO A 206 15.64 -31.05 -11.14
C PRO A 206 16.48 -31.14 -12.42
N VAL A 207 17.06 -32.32 -12.67
CA VAL A 207 17.86 -32.60 -13.88
C VAL A 207 17.11 -33.60 -14.75
N GLY A 208 17.01 -33.32 -16.04
CA GLY A 208 16.39 -34.21 -17.03
C GLY A 208 15.75 -33.45 -18.18
N PRO A 209 15.30 -34.17 -19.23
CA PRO A 209 14.54 -33.56 -20.32
C PRO A 209 13.28 -32.85 -19.78
N GLY A 210 13.05 -31.62 -20.23
CA GLY A 210 11.91 -30.79 -19.79
C GLY A 210 12.13 -30.04 -18.47
N SER A 211 13.21 -30.30 -17.74
CA SER A 211 13.53 -29.54 -16.53
C SER A 211 14.13 -28.17 -16.86
N TRP A 212 13.87 -27.19 -15.99
CA TRP A 212 14.52 -25.88 -16.08
C TRP A 212 16.04 -25.99 -15.94
N VAL A 213 16.77 -25.22 -16.76
CA VAL A 213 18.22 -25.04 -16.67
C VAL A 213 18.58 -23.57 -16.80
N GLY A 214 19.70 -23.17 -16.21
CA GLY A 214 20.24 -21.82 -16.38
C GLY A 214 20.60 -21.55 -17.84
N THR A 215 20.12 -20.44 -18.39
CA THR A 215 20.35 -20.04 -19.80
C THR A 215 21.64 -19.26 -20.02
N THR A 216 22.36 -18.90 -18.95
CA THR A 216 23.66 -18.23 -18.99
C THR A 216 24.63 -18.85 -17.96
N PRO A 217 25.95 -18.72 -18.17
CA PRO A 217 26.94 -19.17 -17.18
C PRO A 217 26.68 -18.53 -15.80
N GLY A 218 26.52 -19.37 -14.78
CA GLY A 218 26.28 -18.91 -13.40
C GLY A 218 24.83 -18.54 -13.06
N ALA A 219 23.87 -18.75 -13.97
CA ALA A 219 22.45 -18.60 -13.66
C ALA A 219 22.00 -19.59 -12.58
N PHE A 220 21.14 -19.13 -11.66
CA PHE A 220 20.58 -19.92 -10.56
C PHE A 220 19.06 -19.73 -10.50
N ALA A 221 18.35 -20.68 -9.89
CA ALA A 221 16.90 -20.56 -9.69
C ALA A 221 16.60 -19.45 -8.68
N VAL A 222 15.82 -18.46 -9.09
CA VAL A 222 15.52 -17.29 -8.26
C VAL A 222 14.34 -17.62 -7.32
N ASN A 223 14.57 -17.42 -6.02
CA ASN A 223 13.56 -17.54 -4.95
C ASN A 223 12.78 -18.87 -4.88
N PRO A 224 13.45 -20.03 -4.91
CA PRO A 224 12.79 -21.35 -4.95
C PRO A 224 11.92 -21.65 -3.72
N PHE A 225 12.24 -21.03 -2.58
CA PHE A 225 11.55 -21.24 -1.31
C PHE A 225 10.47 -20.19 -1.00
N HIS A 226 10.15 -19.29 -1.94
CA HIS A 226 9.19 -18.20 -1.72
C HIS A 226 7.82 -18.67 -1.22
N HIS A 227 7.39 -19.85 -1.67
CA HIS A 227 6.12 -20.47 -1.29
C HIS A 227 5.99 -20.74 0.22
N MET A 228 7.12 -20.78 0.96
CA MET A 228 7.18 -20.99 2.42
C MET A 228 6.81 -19.74 3.23
N ARG A 229 6.72 -18.55 2.60
CA ARG A 229 6.24 -17.34 3.29
C ARG A 229 4.76 -17.47 3.63
N ARG A 230 4.36 -16.90 4.77
CA ARG A 230 2.95 -16.74 5.17
C ARG A 230 2.19 -16.02 4.05
N GLN A 231 1.05 -16.58 3.66
CA GLN A 231 0.11 -15.91 2.77
C GLN A 231 -0.54 -14.74 3.51
N MET A 232 -0.76 -13.60 2.86
CA MET A 232 -1.42 -12.46 3.52
C MET A 232 -2.90 -12.76 3.81
N VAL A 233 -3.62 -13.23 2.79
CA VAL A 233 -5.06 -13.52 2.88
C VAL A 233 -5.26 -15.04 3.02
N PRO A 234 -6.02 -15.50 4.04
CA PRO A 234 -6.40 -16.91 4.18
C PRO A 234 -7.03 -17.45 2.89
N GLY A 235 -6.67 -18.67 2.49
CA GLY A 235 -7.26 -19.32 1.31
C GLY A 235 -6.86 -18.70 -0.05
N SER A 236 -5.98 -17.70 -0.11
CA SER A 236 -5.64 -16.98 -1.37
C SER A 236 -5.03 -17.83 -2.50
N ARG A 237 -4.62 -19.07 -2.23
CA ARG A 237 -4.17 -20.03 -3.24
C ARG A 237 -5.28 -20.99 -3.69
N GLU A 238 -6.40 -21.06 -2.97
CA GLU A 238 -7.50 -21.97 -3.29
C GLU A 238 -8.11 -21.58 -4.63
N GLY A 239 -8.16 -22.53 -5.57
CA GLY A 239 -8.67 -22.28 -6.92
C GLY A 239 -7.75 -21.43 -7.81
N ALA A 240 -6.57 -21.01 -7.33
CA ALA A 240 -5.59 -20.27 -8.15
C ALA A 240 -4.66 -21.18 -8.96
N GLN A 241 -4.84 -22.50 -8.87
CA GLN A 241 -4.02 -23.47 -9.59
C GLN A 241 -4.36 -23.42 -11.08
N THR A 242 -3.34 -23.22 -11.90
CA THR A 242 -3.48 -23.26 -13.35
C THR A 242 -3.61 -24.71 -13.82
N GLU A 243 -4.18 -24.89 -15.01
CA GLU A 243 -4.14 -26.18 -15.70
C GLU A 243 -2.68 -26.68 -15.82
N PRO A 244 -2.46 -28.01 -15.79
CA PRO A 244 -1.14 -28.58 -16.02
C PRO A 244 -0.51 -28.07 -17.32
N HIS A 245 0.80 -27.85 -17.29
CA HIS A 245 1.54 -27.50 -18.50
C HIS A 245 1.51 -28.64 -19.52
N ILE A 246 1.62 -28.30 -20.81
CA ILE A 246 1.78 -29.29 -21.87
C ILE A 246 3.04 -30.13 -21.57
N PRO A 247 2.94 -31.48 -21.51
CA PRO A 247 4.10 -32.32 -21.20
C PRO A 247 5.24 -32.10 -22.18
N TYR A 248 6.47 -32.03 -21.67
CA TYR A 248 7.66 -31.93 -22.49
C TYR A 248 7.73 -33.05 -23.54
N SER A 249 8.00 -32.70 -24.79
CA SER A 249 8.22 -33.65 -25.88
C SER A 249 9.13 -33.06 -26.96
N THR A 250 9.95 -33.91 -27.58
CA THR A 250 10.76 -33.55 -28.76
C THR A 250 10.16 -34.07 -30.07
N ASP A 251 8.98 -34.71 -30.03
CA ASP A 251 8.28 -35.17 -31.23
C ASP A 251 7.77 -33.94 -32.01
N PRO A 252 8.15 -33.77 -33.30
CA PRO A 252 7.67 -32.69 -34.15
C PRO A 252 6.15 -32.60 -34.28
N ASN A 253 5.43 -33.69 -34.02
CA ASN A 253 3.96 -33.74 -34.07
C ASN A 253 3.29 -33.51 -32.71
N SER A 254 4.04 -33.19 -31.65
CA SER A 254 3.48 -32.96 -30.32
C SER A 254 3.04 -31.52 -30.09
N ASP A 255 2.06 -31.33 -29.21
CA ASP A 255 1.58 -30.00 -28.80
C ASP A 255 2.70 -29.15 -28.18
N PHE A 256 3.65 -29.77 -27.46
CA PHE A 256 4.80 -29.07 -26.89
C PHE A 256 5.71 -28.50 -27.97
N TYR A 257 6.02 -29.30 -28.98
CA TYR A 257 6.88 -28.88 -30.08
C TYR A 257 6.23 -27.76 -30.91
N ALA A 258 4.91 -27.84 -31.13
CA ALA A 258 4.15 -26.80 -31.82
C ALA A 258 4.13 -25.45 -31.09
N MET A 259 4.17 -25.44 -29.75
CA MET A 259 4.21 -24.21 -28.93
C MET A 259 5.58 -23.50 -28.99
N ALA A 260 6.67 -24.23 -29.23
CA ALA A 260 8.04 -23.72 -29.16
C ALA A 260 8.61 -23.21 -30.50
N GLN A 261 7.81 -23.25 -31.58
CA GLN A 261 8.16 -22.77 -32.93
C GLN A 261 7.84 -21.28 -33.11
#